data_AF-A0A015MJR6-F1
#
_entry.id   AF-A0A015MJR6-F1
#
_cell.length_a   1.000
_cell.length_b   1.000
_cell.length_c   1.000
_cell.angle_alpha   90.00
_cell.angle_beta   90.00
_cell.angle_gamma   90.00
#
_symmetry.space_group_name_H-M   'P 1'
#
loop_
_entity.id
_entity.type
_entity.pdbx_description
1 polymer ?
#
loop_
_entity_poly.entity_id
_entity_poly.type
_entity_poly.pdbx_seq_one_letter_code
_entity_poly.pdbx_strand_id
1 'polypeptide(L)'
;MLIQRSLDDTEIVENDESSAETIDPTDPPSDTISKSHELFYKGWALKENQKIRSPVKRIVPEVKELLECMFHTGTVNPRQKMSAQEMRNELLCREHEGEISLDDIPKESTIANWITTFLRKWKQSMALRNMEEAENT
;
A
#
# COMPACT_ATOMS: atom_id res chain seq x y z
N MET A 1 -70.01 27.03 -22.79
CA MET A 1 -71.01 26.11 -23.36
C MET A 1 -70.59 24.71 -22.95
N LEU A 2 -71.24 24.11 -21.95
CA LEU A 2 -72.39 23.20 -22.09
C LEU A 2 -72.10 21.99 -23.01
N ILE A 3 -71.70 20.90 -22.33
CA ILE A 3 -72.21 19.50 -22.38
C ILE A 3 -72.95 19.08 -23.65
N GLN A 4 -72.57 17.91 -24.19
CA GLN A 4 -73.40 16.71 -24.48
C GLN A 4 -72.60 15.75 -25.39
N ARG A 5 -72.64 14.40 -25.34
CA ARG A 5 -73.40 13.33 -24.63
C ARG A 5 -72.84 12.01 -25.26
N SER A 6 -72.31 11.01 -24.55
CA SER A 6 -72.97 9.90 -23.82
C SER A 6 -72.82 8.53 -24.54
N LEU A 7 -72.90 7.48 -23.71
CA LEU A 7 -73.12 6.03 -23.96
C LEU A 7 -71.82 5.22 -24.11
N ASP A 8 -71.32 4.61 -23.04
CA ASP A 8 -71.73 3.32 -22.46
C ASP A 8 -71.62 2.18 -23.46
N ASP A 9 -70.64 1.29 -23.27
CA ASP A 9 -70.87 -0.15 -23.31
C ASP A 9 -69.83 -0.90 -22.46
N THR A 10 -70.39 -1.64 -21.52
CA THR A 10 -69.86 -2.70 -20.67
C THR A 10 -69.11 -3.80 -21.44
N GLU A 11 -67.94 -4.22 -20.95
CA GLU A 11 -67.65 -5.64 -20.68
C GLU A 11 -66.41 -5.79 -19.78
N ILE A 12 -66.56 -6.64 -18.75
CA ILE A 12 -65.55 -7.05 -17.78
C ILE A 12 -65.01 -8.40 -18.25
N VAL A 13 -63.69 -8.61 -18.30
CA VAL A 13 -63.11 -9.95 -18.08
C VAL A 13 -61.80 -9.84 -17.29
N GLU A 14 -61.72 -10.71 -16.29
CA GLU A 14 -60.78 -10.82 -15.18
C GLU A 14 -59.39 -11.39 -15.54
N ASN A 15 -58.47 -11.25 -14.57
CA ASN A 15 -57.27 -12.07 -14.30
C ASN A 15 -56.13 -11.98 -15.35
N ASP A 16 -54.84 -12.01 -15.01
CA ASP A 16 -54.18 -12.75 -13.95
C ASP A 16 -52.82 -12.15 -13.61
N GLU A 17 -52.47 -12.24 -12.33
CA GLU A 17 -51.12 -12.40 -11.77
C GLU A 17 -49.94 -11.51 -12.22
N SER A 18 -49.72 -10.41 -11.49
CA SER A 18 -48.37 -9.85 -11.28
C SER A 18 -47.78 -10.44 -10.01
N SER A 19 -47.14 -11.60 -10.13
CA SER A 19 -46.32 -12.18 -9.06
C SER A 19 -44.88 -11.67 -9.23
N ALA A 20 -44.46 -10.79 -8.32
CA ALA A 20 -43.07 -10.43 -8.14
C ALA A 20 -42.28 -11.66 -7.68
N GLU A 21 -41.50 -12.24 -8.60
CA GLU A 21 -40.68 -13.41 -8.32
C GLU A 21 -39.50 -13.01 -7.44
N THR A 22 -39.56 -13.39 -6.17
CA THR A 22 -38.45 -13.35 -5.23
C THR A 22 -37.44 -14.41 -5.61
N ILE A 23 -36.29 -14.00 -6.15
CA ILE A 23 -35.16 -14.89 -6.44
C ILE A 23 -34.58 -15.45 -5.13
N ASP A 24 -34.78 -16.75 -4.94
CA ASP A 24 -34.21 -17.60 -3.87
C ASP A 24 -32.69 -17.76 -4.05
N PRO A 25 -31.84 -17.62 -3.02
CA PRO A 25 -30.38 -17.76 -3.15
C PRO A 25 -29.84 -19.18 -3.40
N THR A 26 -30.67 -20.14 -3.80
CA THR A 26 -30.29 -21.57 -3.84
C THR A 26 -30.09 -22.12 -5.26
N ASP A 27 -29.93 -21.27 -6.29
CA ASP A 27 -29.52 -21.71 -7.63
C ASP A 27 -28.03 -21.40 -7.91
N PRO A 28 -27.23 -22.38 -8.35
CA PRO A 28 -25.85 -22.14 -8.73
C PRO A 28 -25.81 -21.26 -10.00
N PRO A 29 -25.02 -20.18 -10.02
CA PRO A 29 -24.90 -19.36 -11.21
C PRO A 29 -24.24 -20.16 -12.34
N SER A 30 -24.98 -20.27 -13.45
CA SER A 30 -24.57 -20.62 -14.81
C SER A 30 -23.05 -20.66 -15.05
N ASP A 31 -22.58 -21.82 -15.52
CA ASP A 31 -21.18 -22.24 -15.79
C ASP A 31 -20.44 -21.41 -16.86
N THR A 32 -20.26 -20.12 -16.62
CA THR A 32 -19.13 -19.37 -17.21
C THR A 32 -18.37 -18.65 -16.11
N ILE A 33 -17.93 -19.43 -15.12
CA ILE A 33 -16.82 -19.03 -14.25
C ILE A 33 -15.63 -18.80 -15.18
N SER A 34 -15.38 -17.52 -15.48
CA SER A 34 -14.25 -17.09 -16.30
C SER A 34 -12.98 -17.70 -15.72
N LYS A 35 -12.06 -18.18 -16.57
CA LYS A 35 -10.76 -18.74 -16.16
C LYS A 35 -10.01 -17.83 -15.16
N SER A 36 -10.25 -16.52 -15.27
CA SER A 36 -9.79 -15.49 -14.34
C SER A 36 -10.32 -15.65 -12.90
N HIS A 37 -11.60 -15.97 -12.74
CA HIS A 37 -12.24 -16.24 -11.46
C HIS A 37 -11.68 -17.51 -10.82
N GLU A 38 -11.46 -18.57 -11.61
CA GLU A 38 -10.84 -19.80 -11.12
C GLU A 38 -9.39 -19.56 -10.64
N LEU A 39 -8.60 -18.76 -11.37
CA LEU A 39 -7.25 -18.36 -10.96
C LEU A 39 -7.24 -17.48 -9.71
N PHE A 40 -8.24 -16.60 -9.56
CA PHE A 40 -8.37 -15.70 -8.40
C PHE A 40 -8.54 -16.48 -7.10
N TYR A 41 -9.40 -17.51 -7.09
CA TYR A 41 -9.64 -18.35 -5.91
C TYR A 41 -8.57 -19.41 -5.66
N LYS A 42 -7.66 -19.68 -6.60
CA LYS A 42 -6.72 -20.82 -6.52
C LYS A 42 -5.39 -20.60 -5.81
N GLY A 43 -5.05 -19.42 -5.26
CA GLY A 43 -3.76 -19.38 -4.54
C GLY A 43 -3.22 -18.11 -3.90
N TRP A 44 -3.83 -16.93 -4.04
CA TRP A 44 -3.30 -15.71 -3.40
C TRP A 44 -4.30 -15.00 -2.50
N ALA A 45 -5.60 -15.13 -2.81
CA ALA A 45 -6.68 -14.52 -2.03
C ALA A 45 -7.12 -15.40 -0.83
N LEU A 46 -6.81 -16.70 -0.84
CA LEU A 46 -7.15 -17.59 0.27
C LEU A 46 -6.22 -17.35 1.46
N LYS A 47 -6.81 -17.18 2.65
CA LYS A 47 -6.10 -16.91 3.90
C LYS A 47 -5.03 -17.97 4.23
N GLU A 48 -5.26 -19.22 3.85
CA GLU A 48 -4.29 -20.31 4.02
C GLU A 48 -2.99 -20.10 3.23
N ASN A 49 -3.05 -19.38 2.10
CA ASN A 49 -1.90 -19.06 1.26
C ASN A 49 -1.24 -17.74 1.63
N GLN A 50 -1.77 -17.03 2.63
CA GLN A 50 -1.18 -15.80 3.14
C GLN A 50 0.15 -16.12 3.82
N LYS A 51 1.26 -15.71 3.21
CA LYS A 51 2.57 -15.75 3.87
C LYS A 51 2.55 -14.80 5.07
N ILE A 52 2.40 -15.35 6.27
CA ILE A 52 2.52 -14.62 7.52
C ILE A 52 3.95 -14.12 7.62
N ARG A 53 4.17 -12.82 7.36
CA ARG A 53 5.47 -12.20 7.54
C ARG A 53 5.68 -12.02 9.04
N SER A 54 6.83 -12.47 9.53
CA SER A 54 7.23 -12.16 10.90
C SER A 54 7.40 -10.64 11.06
N PRO A 55 7.18 -10.09 12.27
CA PRO A 55 7.48 -8.71 12.56
C PRO A 55 8.94 -8.40 12.21
N VAL A 56 9.15 -7.43 11.32
CA VAL A 56 10.52 -6.98 10.99
C VAL A 56 11.05 -6.18 12.17
N LYS A 57 12.18 -6.60 12.76
CA LYS A 57 12.90 -5.82 13.79
C LYS A 57 13.18 -4.44 13.21
N ARG A 58 12.66 -3.39 13.86
CA ARG A 58 12.90 -2.01 13.43
C ARG A 58 14.35 -1.64 13.77
N ILE A 59 14.94 -0.78 12.93
CA ILE A 59 16.23 -0.16 13.25
C ILE A 59 16.03 0.72 14.48
N VAL A 60 16.90 0.56 15.48
CA VAL A 60 16.84 1.36 16.71
C VAL A 60 17.14 2.84 16.42
N PRO A 61 16.58 3.79 17.20
CA PRO A 61 16.74 5.21 16.94
C PRO A 61 18.20 5.68 16.85
N GLU A 62 19.06 5.20 17.76
CA GLU A 62 20.48 5.55 17.80
C GLU A 62 21.22 5.16 16.52
N VAL A 63 21.06 3.90 16.08
CA VAL A 63 21.62 3.44 14.81
C VAL A 63 21.05 4.21 13.62
N LYS A 64 19.76 4.61 13.68
CA LYS A 64 19.15 5.44 12.63
C LYS A 64 19.80 6.82 12.55
N GLU A 65 20.06 7.48 13.67
CA GLU A 65 20.74 8.77 13.73
C GLU A 65 22.16 8.69 13.16
N LEU A 66 22.90 7.63 13.49
CA LEU A 66 24.23 7.37 12.92
C LEU A 66 24.18 7.21 11.39
N LEU A 67 23.22 6.44 10.88
CA LEU A 67 23.02 6.27 9.44
C LEU A 67 22.67 7.61 8.75
N GLU A 68 21.88 8.47 9.39
CA GLU A 68 21.56 9.81 8.88
C GLU A 68 22.81 10.70 8.82
N CYS A 69 23.61 10.75 9.88
CA CYS A 69 24.88 11.49 9.91
C CYS A 69 25.83 11.08 8.78
N MET A 70 26.01 9.77 8.57
CA MET A 70 26.84 9.25 7.48
C MET A 70 26.27 9.61 6.11
N PHE A 71 24.96 9.49 5.92
CA PHE A 71 24.29 9.86 4.66
C PHE A 71 24.47 11.35 4.34
N HIS A 72 24.29 12.22 5.33
CA HIS A 72 24.46 13.67 5.17
C HIS A 72 25.92 14.03 4.88
N THR A 73 26.87 13.39 5.56
CA THR A 73 28.31 13.56 5.28
C THR A 73 28.63 13.25 3.82
N GLY A 74 28.12 12.12 3.30
CA GLY A 74 28.27 11.75 1.90
C GLY A 74 27.53 12.67 0.91
N THR A 75 26.47 13.35 1.37
CA THR A 75 25.71 14.31 0.58
C THR A 75 26.44 15.66 0.47
N VAL A 76 27.09 16.10 1.55
CA VAL A 76 27.91 17.33 1.58
C VAL A 76 29.24 17.11 0.84
N ASN A 77 29.87 15.96 1.03
CA ASN A 77 31.14 15.63 0.40
C ASN A 77 31.07 14.27 -0.33
N PRO A 78 31.00 14.26 -1.68
CA PRO A 78 30.93 13.02 -2.45
C PRO A 78 32.10 12.05 -2.24
N ARG A 79 33.28 12.54 -1.80
CA ARG A 79 34.44 11.69 -1.48
C ARG A 79 34.28 10.90 -0.19
N GLN A 80 33.36 11.34 0.68
CA GLN A 80 33.02 10.68 1.94
C GLN A 80 31.72 9.89 1.82
N LYS A 81 31.19 9.70 0.60
CA LYS A 81 29.97 8.94 0.39
C LYS A 81 30.21 7.47 0.68
N MET A 82 29.50 6.96 1.68
CA MET A 82 29.58 5.57 2.10
C MET A 82 28.54 4.71 1.37
N SER A 83 28.96 3.53 0.93
CA SER A 83 28.10 2.43 0.53
C SER A 83 27.42 1.79 1.74
N ALA A 84 26.41 0.95 1.51
CA ALA A 84 25.72 0.24 2.60
C ALA A 84 26.67 -0.65 3.41
N GLN A 85 27.65 -1.28 2.73
CA GLN A 85 28.67 -2.08 3.38
C GLN A 85 29.60 -1.22 4.25
N GLU A 86 30.04 -0.07 3.75
CA GLU A 86 30.90 0.84 4.53
C GLU A 86 30.17 1.39 5.75
N MET A 87 28.90 1.80 5.61
CA MET A 87 28.08 2.22 6.75
C MET A 87 27.94 1.10 7.78
N ARG A 88 27.80 -0.16 7.33
CA ARG A 88 27.76 -1.31 8.24
C ARG A 88 29.08 -1.50 8.99
N ASN A 89 30.21 -1.39 8.31
CA ASN A 89 31.53 -1.50 8.93
C ASN A 89 31.75 -0.40 9.97
N GLU A 90 31.31 0.81 9.66
CA GLU A 90 31.39 1.96 10.54
C GLU A 90 30.50 1.80 11.80
N LEU A 91 29.36 1.12 11.69
CA LEU A 91 28.56 0.70 12.86
C LEU A 91 29.27 -0.39 13.69
N LEU A 92 29.98 -1.33 13.05
CA LEU A 92 30.78 -2.32 13.76
C LEU A 92 31.94 -1.67 14.54
N CYS A 93 32.57 -0.63 13.99
CA CYS A 93 33.58 0.14 14.73
C CYS A 93 32.99 0.78 16.00
N ARG A 94 31.79 1.34 15.91
CA ARG A 94 31.08 1.94 17.07
C ARG A 94 30.63 0.93 18.12
N GLU A 95 30.30 -0.28 17.69
CA GLU A 95 30.02 -1.39 18.62
C GLU A 95 31.27 -1.78 19.39
N HIS A 96 32.42 -1.87 18.72
CA HIS A 96 33.70 -2.12 19.38
C HIS A 96 34.07 -1.00 20.37
N GLU A 97 33.66 0.24 20.11
CA GLU A 97 33.82 1.38 21.02
C GLU A 97 32.79 1.39 22.17
N GLY A 98 31.80 0.48 22.14
CA GLY A 98 30.76 0.36 23.15
C GLY A 98 29.64 1.39 23.03
N GLU A 99 29.56 2.13 21.91
CA GLU A 99 28.48 3.10 21.67
C GLU A 99 27.14 2.41 21.39
N ILE A 100 27.17 1.30 20.64
CA ILE A 100 25.95 0.57 20.24
C ILE A 100 26.09 -0.93 20.49
N SER A 101 24.95 -1.63 20.62
CA SER A 101 24.94 -3.09 20.74
C SER A 101 25.09 -3.78 19.38
N LEU A 102 25.84 -4.89 19.34
CA LEU A 102 25.97 -5.77 18.18
C LEU A 102 24.61 -6.24 17.63
N ASP A 103 23.66 -6.52 18.54
CA ASP A 103 22.31 -6.99 18.18
C ASP A 103 21.49 -5.93 17.44
N ASP A 104 21.88 -4.66 17.55
CA ASP A 104 21.20 -3.53 16.95
C ASP A 104 21.80 -3.13 15.60
N ILE A 105 22.93 -3.74 15.21
CA ILE A 105 23.53 -3.52 13.89
C ILE A 105 22.66 -4.19 12.80
N PRO A 106 22.06 -3.42 11.89
CA PRO A 106 21.27 -3.98 10.81
C PRO A 106 22.14 -4.71 9.78
N LYS A 107 21.51 -5.61 9.04
CA LYS A 107 22.11 -6.25 7.88
C LYS A 107 22.39 -5.21 6.79
N GLU A 108 23.40 -5.46 5.97
CA GLU A 108 23.75 -4.59 4.83
C GLU A 108 22.55 -4.34 3.91
N SER A 109 21.74 -5.38 3.61
CA SER A 109 20.53 -5.23 2.79
C SER A 109 19.47 -4.33 3.43
N THR A 110 19.34 -4.36 4.77
CA THR A 110 18.46 -3.45 5.50
C THR A 110 18.95 -2.02 5.40
N ILE A 111 20.27 -1.78 5.49
CA ILE A 111 20.89 -0.47 5.31
C ILE A 111 20.68 0.03 3.88
N ALA A 112 20.91 -0.79 2.86
CA ALA A 112 20.70 -0.42 1.46
C ALA A 112 19.23 -0.02 1.17
N ASN A 113 18.28 -0.78 1.71
CA ASN A 113 16.86 -0.47 1.62
C ASN A 113 16.50 0.82 2.37
N TRP A 114 17.12 1.04 3.53
CA TRP A 114 16.96 2.26 4.31
C TRP A 114 17.50 3.47 3.54
N ILE A 115 18.71 3.42 2.97
CA ILE A 115 19.30 4.49 2.15
C ILE A 115 18.36 4.85 0.99
N THR A 116 17.86 3.84 0.26
CA THR A 116 16.96 4.04 -0.87
C THR A 116 15.68 4.78 -0.46
N THR A 117 15.08 4.34 0.66
CA THR A 117 13.84 4.93 1.18
C THR A 117 14.09 6.33 1.73
N PHE A 118 15.19 6.53 2.46
CA PHE A 118 15.57 7.80 3.05
C PHE A 118 15.89 8.84 1.98
N LEU A 119 16.71 8.49 0.98
CA LEU A 119 17.03 9.35 -0.16
C LEU A 119 15.78 9.83 -0.89
N ARG A 120 14.80 8.93 -1.11
CA ARG A 120 13.53 9.30 -1.74
C ARG A 120 12.77 10.34 -0.92
N LYS A 121 12.62 10.11 0.39
CA LYS A 121 11.95 11.05 1.29
C LYS A 121 12.68 12.39 1.33
N TRP A 122 14.00 12.37 1.43
CA TRP A 122 14.84 13.56 1.44
C TRP A 122 14.66 14.40 0.17
N LYS A 123 14.70 13.76 -1.02
CA LYS A 123 14.43 14.45 -2.30
C LYS A 123 13.03 15.05 -2.36
N GLN A 124 12.01 14.35 -1.86
CA GLN A 124 10.64 14.87 -1.79
C GLN A 124 10.56 16.10 -0.88
N SER A 125 11.18 16.05 0.30
CA SER A 125 11.23 17.19 1.23
C SER A 125 11.97 18.39 0.65
N MET A 126 13.07 18.19 -0.09
CA MET A 126 13.74 19.27 -0.80
C MET A 126 12.87 19.89 -1.88
N ALA A 127 12.18 19.06 -2.68
CA ALA A 127 11.28 19.55 -3.72
C ALA A 127 10.13 20.37 -3.12
N LEU A 128 9.53 19.92 -2.02
CA LEU A 128 8.49 20.65 -1.30
C LEU A 128 8.99 22.03 -0.82
N ARG A 129 10.16 22.07 -0.19
CA ARG A 129 10.74 23.33 0.28
C ARG A 129 11.03 24.30 -0.87
N ASN A 130 11.58 23.80 -1.97
CA ASN A 130 11.85 24.64 -3.15
C ASN A 130 10.56 25.25 -3.75
N MET A 131 9.41 24.56 -3.67
CA MET A 131 8.12 25.12 -4.11
C MET A 131 7.63 26.22 -3.17
N GLU A 132 7.71 26.01 -1.86
CA GLU A 132 7.32 27.00 -0.84
C GLU A 132 8.19 28.27 -0.92
N GLU A 133 9.49 28.12 -1.17
CA GLU A 133 10.41 29.26 -1.38
C GLU A 133 10.06 30.03 -2.67
N ALA A 134 9.71 29.35 -3.76
CA ALA A 134 9.33 29.98 -5.02
C ALA A 134 7.99 30.74 -4.97
N GLU A 135 7.07 30.37 -4.08
CA GLU A 135 5.81 31.08 -3.85
C GLU A 135 5.96 32.33 -2.96
N ASN A 136 7.01 32.35 -2.12
CA ASN A 136 7.30 33.44 -1.18
C ASN A 136 8.33 34.47 -1.71
N THR A 137 8.76 34.34 -2.96
CA THR A 137 9.72 35.25 -3.62
C THR A 137 9.03 36.06 -4.71
#